data_AF-A0AAW4FYD9-F1
#
_entry.id   AF-A0AAW4FYD9-F1
#
_cell.length_a   1.000
_cell.length_b   1.000
_cell.length_c   1.000
_cell.angle_alpha   90.00
_cell.angle_beta   90.00
_cell.angle_gamma   90.00
#
_symmetry.space_group_name_H-M   'P 1'
#
loop_
_entity.id
_entity.type
_entity.pdbx_description
1 polymer ?
#
loop_
_entity_poly.entity_id
_entity_poly.type
_entity_poly.pdbx_seq_one_letter_code
_entity_poly.pdbx_strand_id
1 'polypeptide(L)' 'MQNVGSCADRVRIVWWDGSGVCLYSKTLEEQSFCWPGISAARIRLDHSQLMALLAGLDWKKIRPTKVRRPLLTG' A
#
# COMPACT_ATOMS: atom_id res chain seq x y z
N MET A 1 8.70 -21.11 14.81
CA MET A 1 9.28 -21.29 13.46
C MET A 1 9.74 -19.91 13.02
N GLN A 2 11.05 -19.67 12.90
CA GLN A 2 11.56 -18.38 12.47
C GLN A 2 11.35 -18.30 10.96
N ASN A 3 10.42 -17.45 10.53
CA ASN A 3 10.21 -17.19 9.11
C ASN A 3 11.53 -16.59 8.59
N VAL A 4 12.26 -17.34 7.76
CA VAL A 4 13.43 -16.83 7.04
C VAL A 4 12.88 -15.77 6.08
N GLY A 5 12.83 -14.53 6.56
CA GLY A 5 12.01 -13.47 5.99
C GLY A 5 12.38 -13.22 4.53
N SER A 6 11.42 -13.44 3.64
CA SER A 6 11.55 -13.03 2.25
C SER A 6 11.61 -11.50 2.22
N CYS A 7 12.40 -10.91 1.31
CA CYS A 7 12.40 -9.45 1.13
C CYS A 7 11.00 -8.92 0.80
N ALA A 8 10.11 -9.79 0.31
CA ALA A 8 8.73 -9.46 0.02
C ALA A 8 7.86 -9.19 1.25
N ASP A 9 8.32 -9.47 2.47
CA ASP A 9 7.50 -9.33 3.69
C ASP A 9 7.64 -7.94 4.35
N ARG A 10 8.52 -7.07 3.82
CA ARG A 10 8.86 -5.77 4.40
C ARG A 10 8.65 -4.63 3.41
N VAL A 11 8.06 -3.53 3.87
CA VAL A 11 7.91 -2.27 3.11
C VAL A 11 8.48 -1.10 3.89
N ARG A 12 9.12 -0.18 3.17
CA ARG A 12 9.52 1.14 3.65
C ARG A 12 8.98 2.21 2.70
N ILE A 13 8.27 3.19 3.26
CA ILE A 13 7.76 4.36 2.52
C ILE A 13 8.38 5.60 3.15
N VAL A 14 9.06 6.39 2.34
CA VAL A 14 9.71 7.63 2.76
C VAL A 14 9.08 8.79 2.01
N TRP A 15 8.72 9.86 2.73
CA TRP A 15 8.19 11.08 2.14
C TRP A 15 8.58 12.31 2.97
N TRP A 16 8.41 13.50 2.39
CA TRP A 16 8.52 14.78 3.11
C TRP A 16 7.11 15.31 3.39
N ASP A 17 6.79 15.66 4.64
CA ASP A 17 5.45 16.12 5.03
C ASP A 17 5.26 17.64 5.00
N GLY A 18 6.34 18.39 4.78
CA GLY A 18 6.37 19.85 4.87
C GLY A 18 7.31 20.36 5.96
N SER A 19 7.49 19.59 7.04
CA SER A 19 8.35 19.92 8.18
C SER A 19 9.59 19.05 8.26
N GLY A 20 9.50 17.81 7.79
CA GLY A 20 10.54 16.81 7.95
C GLY A 20 10.38 15.60 7.03
N VAL A 21 11.38 14.72 7.10
CA VAL A 21 11.32 13.40 6.47
C VAL A 21 10.53 12.46 7.39
N CYS A 22 9.52 11.81 6.83
CA CYS A 22 8.77 10.76 7.48
C CYS A 22 9.12 9.39 6.88
N LEU A 23 9.19 8.38 7.75
CA LEU A 23 9.39 6.98 7.37
C LEU A 23 8.25 6.14 7.96
N TYR A 24 7.58 5.39 7.09
CA TYR A 24 6.71 4.30 7.47
C TYR A 24 7.40 2.97 7.17
N SER A 25 7.46 2.07 8.16
CA SER A 25 8.02 0.73 8.00
C SER A 25 7.00 -0.30 8.49
N LYS A 26 6.75 -1.34 7.69
CA LYS A 26 5.88 -2.45 8.06
C LYS A 26 6.47 -3.79 7.64
N THR A 27 6.34 -4.77 8.51
CA THR A 27 6.63 -6.18 8.23
C THR A 27 5.33 -6.97 8.35
N LEU A 28 5.10 -7.89 7.44
CA LEU A 28 4.02 -8.86 7.49
C LEU A 28 4.57 -10.18 8.06
N GLU A 29 3.88 -10.77 9.04
CA GLU A 29 4.41 -11.95 9.74
C GLU A 29 4.00 -13.28 9.06
N GLU A 30 2.79 -13.32 8.47
CA GLU A 30 2.18 -14.55 7.93
C GLU A 30 2.05 -14.53 6.39
N GLN A 31 2.30 -13.39 5.75
CA GLN A 31 2.05 -13.17 4.33
C GLN A 31 3.12 -12.25 3.74
N SER A 32 3.26 -12.27 2.41
CA SER A 32 4.15 -11.36 1.68
C SER A 32 3.37 -10.26 0.97
N PHE A 33 4.00 -9.11 0.76
CA PHE A 33 3.42 -8.04 -0.04
C PHE A 33 3.27 -8.48 -1.50
N CYS A 34 2.12 -8.17 -2.12
CA CYS A 34 1.91 -8.32 -3.55
C CYS A 34 2.61 -7.16 -4.31
N TRP A 35 3.93 -7.21 -4.42
CA TRP A 35 4.70 -6.18 -5.10
C TRP A 35 4.31 -6.04 -6.59
N PRO A 36 4.37 -4.82 -7.17
CA PRO A 36 4.30 -4.67 -8.61
C PRO A 36 5.46 -5.43 -9.26
N GLY A 37 5.27 -5.87 -10.50
CA GLY A 37 6.34 -6.55 -11.24
C GLY A 37 7.56 -5.64 -11.42
N ILE A 38 8.73 -6.27 -11.60
CA ILE A 38 10.06 -5.61 -11.67
C ILE A 38 10.13 -4.54 -12.79
N SER A 39 9.28 -4.63 -13.82
CA SER A 39 9.25 -3.66 -14.93
C SER A 39 8.62 -2.31 -14.56
N ALA A 40 7.93 -2.20 -13.43
CA ALA A 40 7.26 -0.96 -13.05
C ALA A 40 8.22 -0.03 -12.29
N ALA A 41 8.88 0.88 -13.00
CA ALA A 41 9.73 1.92 -12.39
C ALA A 41 8.94 2.89 -11.47
N ARG A 42 7.64 3.04 -11.71
CA ARG A 42 6.72 3.84 -10.88
C ARG A 42 5.31 3.27 -11.00
N ILE A 43 4.58 3.26 -9.90
CA ILE A 43 3.15 2.94 -9.87
C ILE A 43 2.37 4.07 -9.22
N ARG A 44 1.15 4.30 -9.68
CA ARG A 44 0.19 5.18 -9.03
C ARG A 44 -0.83 4.31 -8.31
N LEU A 45 -0.96 4.53 -6.99
CA LEU A 45 -1.95 3.87 -6.15
C LEU A 45 -2.91 4.94 -5.62
N ASP A 46 -4.20 4.62 -5.63
CA ASP A 46 -5.18 5.34 -4.82
C ASP A 46 -5.05 4.93 -3.34
N HIS A 47 -5.69 5.69 -2.44
CA HIS A 47 -5.75 5.39 -1.01
C HIS A 47 -6.17 3.94 -0.73
N SER A 48 -7.26 3.48 -1.35
CA SER A 48 -7.76 2.10 -1.16
C SER A 48 -6.77 1.03 -1.62
N GLN A 49 -6.06 1.28 -2.71
CA GLN A 49 -5.06 0.35 -3.24
C GLN A 49 -3.80 0.34 -2.38
N LEU A 50 -3.37 1.50 -1.88
CA LEU A 50 -2.26 1.59 -0.93
C LEU A 50 -2.58 0.84 0.36
N MET A 51 -3.77 1.05 0.94
CA MET A 51 -4.18 0.36 2.16
C MET A 51 -4.25 -1.16 1.96
N ALA A 52 -4.78 -1.61 0.81
CA ALA A 52 -4.80 -3.03 0.48
C ALA A 52 -3.40 -3.62 0.33
N LEU A 53 -2.48 -2.93 -0.35
CA LEU A 53 -1.08 -3.34 -0.44
C LEU A 53 -0.47 -3.42 0.97
N LEU A 54 -0.66 -2.40 1.81
CA LEU A 54 -0.13 -2.40 3.18
C LEU A 54 -0.74 -3.50 4.05
N ALA A 55 -1.95 -3.96 3.75
CA ALA A 55 -2.59 -5.12 4.37
C ALA A 55 -2.16 -6.45 3.71
N GLY A 56 -1.23 -6.45 2.75
CA GLY A 56 -0.76 -7.58 1.94
C GLY A 56 -1.82 -8.24 1.07
N LEU A 57 -2.92 -7.56 0.81
CA LEU A 57 -3.94 -7.97 -0.15
C LEU A 57 -3.47 -7.69 -1.59
N ASP A 58 -4.08 -8.37 -2.55
CA ASP A 58 -3.88 -8.12 -3.97
C ASP A 58 -4.53 -6.79 -4.39
N TRP A 59 -3.77 -5.70 -4.23
CA TRP A 59 -4.19 -4.34 -4.54
C TRP A 59 -4.60 -4.13 -6.00
N LYS A 60 -4.17 -5.00 -6.93
CA LYS A 60 -4.53 -4.91 -8.37
C LYS A 60 -6.00 -5.27 -8.59
N LYS A 61 -6.60 -6.03 -7.68
CA LYS A 61 -8.03 -6.37 -7.67
C LYS A 61 -8.89 -5.30 -7.02
N ILE A 62 -8.29 -4.35 -6.30
CA ILE A 62 -9.03 -3.25 -5.69
C ILE A 62 -9.37 -2.21 -6.76
N ARG A 63 -10.68 -2.02 -6.96
CA ARG A 63 -11.24 -0.96 -7.80
C ARG A 63 -11.64 0.20 -6.90
N PRO A 64 -11.18 1.43 -7.16
CA PRO A 64 -11.63 2.58 -6.38
C PRO A 64 -13.14 2.76 -6.57
N THR A 65 -13.90 2.68 -5.49
CA THR A 65 -15.32 3.03 -5.52
C THR A 65 -15.42 4.52 -5.80
N LYS A 66 -16.11 4.89 -6.87
CA LYS A 66 -16.43 6.29 -7.15
C LYS A 66 -17.38 6.77 -6.05
N VAL A 67 -16.84 7.37 -5.00
CA VAL A 67 -17.66 8.00 -3.95
C VAL A 67 -18.44 9.12 -4.62
N ARG A 68 -19.75 8.92 -4.76
CA ARG A 68 -20.64 9.95 -5.30
C ARG A 68 -20.65 11.07 -4.27
N ARG A 69 -20.36 12.30 -4.70
CA ARG A 69 -20.50 13.48 -3.83
C ARG A 69 -21.92 13.43 -3.25
N PRO A 70 -22.08 13.50 -1.92
CA PRO A 70 -23.40 13.51 -1.33
C PRO A 70 -24.18 14.68 -1.96
N LEU A 71 -25.32 14.34 -2.56
CA LEU A 71 -26.28 15.34 -3.00
C LEU A 71 -26.94 15.83 -1.71
N LEU A 72 -26.92 17.13 -1.47
CA LEU A 72 -27.52 17.78 -0.31
C LEU A 72 -28.83 17.09 0.08
N THR A 73 -28.89 16.58 1.31
CA THR A 73 -30.16 16.33 1.99
C THR A 73 -30.73 17.70 2.33
N GLY A 74 -31.66 18.16 1.50
CA GLY A 74 -32.52 19.30 1.81
C GLY A 74 -33.46 19.02 2.97
#